data_AF-A0A1M7CX40-F1
#
_entry.id   AF-A0A1M7CX40-F1
#
_cell.length_a   1.000
_cell.length_b   1.000
_cell.length_c   1.000
_cell.angle_alpha   90.00
_cell.angle_beta   90.00
_cell.angle_gamma   90.00
#
_symmetry.space_group_name_H-M   'P 1'
#
loop_
_entity.id
_entity.type
_entity.pdbx_description
1 polymer ?
#
loop_
_entity_poly.entity_id
_entity_poly.type
_entity_poly.pdbx_seq_one_letter_code
_entity_poly.pdbx_strand_id
1 'polypeptide(L)'
;MDLLERIDPYLTSDDKVVRHFALNAVGTFPSTKPEWPARLLKEVIEKPEKASDYATAIGDMTFSNEDVPLLMEAMKSAPGFIALSLKRVAEGLPLDVKIENREVLQSVFSMEEWVFSPRWLKRHRMNSNKCLKTI
;
A
#
# COMPACT_ATOMS: atom_id res chain seq x y z
N MET A 1 -17.45 8.85 -20.65
CA MET A 1 -17.58 7.51 -20.05
C MET A 1 -16.32 7.24 -19.29
N ASP A 2 -16.41 7.13 -17.98
CA ASP A 2 -15.25 6.83 -17.17
C ASP A 2 -14.95 5.32 -17.24
N LEU A 3 -13.74 4.98 -17.63
CA LEU A 3 -13.27 3.60 -17.70
C LEU A 3 -13.23 2.98 -16.29
N LEU A 4 -12.93 3.78 -15.27
CA LEU A 4 -12.87 3.31 -13.89
C LEU A 4 -14.24 2.82 -13.41
N GLU A 5 -15.32 3.54 -13.76
CA GLU A 5 -16.70 3.11 -13.47
C GLU A 5 -17.05 1.77 -14.13
N ARG A 6 -16.55 1.52 -15.34
CA ARG A 6 -16.79 0.25 -16.03
C ARG A 6 -16.02 -0.92 -15.43
N ILE A 7 -14.79 -0.69 -14.96
CA ILE A 7 -13.93 -1.76 -14.42
C ILE A 7 -14.30 -2.10 -12.97
N ASP A 8 -14.78 -1.10 -12.21
CA ASP A 8 -15.11 -1.19 -10.80
C ASP A 8 -15.86 -2.46 -10.36
N PRO A 9 -17.00 -2.86 -10.98
CA PRO A 9 -17.74 -4.05 -10.54
C PRO A 9 -16.98 -5.36 -10.78
N TYR A 10 -15.99 -5.35 -11.66
CA TYR A 10 -15.24 -6.55 -12.06
C TYR A 10 -14.02 -6.81 -11.19
N LEU A 11 -13.60 -5.84 -10.37
CA LEU A 11 -12.43 -5.97 -9.50
C LEU A 11 -12.58 -7.08 -8.46
N THR A 12 -13.80 -7.40 -8.02
CA THR A 12 -14.09 -8.47 -7.06
C THR A 12 -14.99 -9.55 -7.68
N SER A 13 -14.99 -9.67 -9.01
CA SER A 13 -15.78 -10.68 -9.73
C SER A 13 -15.39 -12.09 -9.30
N ASP A 14 -16.37 -13.00 -9.19
CA ASP A 14 -16.10 -14.41 -8.95
C ASP A 14 -15.50 -15.12 -10.17
N ASP A 15 -15.82 -14.64 -11.38
CA ASP A 15 -15.14 -15.08 -12.60
C ASP A 15 -13.67 -14.66 -12.56
N LYS A 16 -12.79 -15.67 -12.50
CA LYS A 16 -11.33 -15.50 -12.41
C LYS A 16 -10.75 -14.74 -13.61
N VAL A 17 -11.23 -15.00 -14.82
CA VAL A 17 -10.69 -14.39 -16.04
C VAL A 17 -11.06 -12.91 -16.07
N VAL A 18 -12.33 -12.61 -15.77
CA VAL A 18 -12.83 -11.23 -15.71
C VAL A 18 -12.13 -10.45 -14.60
N ARG A 19 -11.99 -11.03 -13.41
CA ARG A 19 -11.29 -10.41 -12.29
C ARG A 19 -9.82 -10.14 -12.61
N HIS A 20 -9.11 -11.13 -13.15
CA HIS A 20 -7.70 -10.97 -13.51
C HIS A 20 -7.50 -9.86 -14.55
N PHE A 21 -8.37 -9.80 -15.56
CA PHE A 21 -8.36 -8.71 -16.54
C PHE A 21 -8.59 -7.34 -15.88
N ALA A 22 -9.58 -7.22 -15.01
CA ALA A 22 -9.90 -5.98 -14.30
C ALA A 22 -8.74 -5.52 -13.40
N LEU A 23 -8.16 -6.44 -12.63
CA LEU A 23 -7.04 -6.16 -11.72
C LEU A 23 -5.76 -5.74 -12.47
N ASN A 24 -5.44 -6.42 -13.57
CA ASN A 24 -4.30 -6.02 -14.41
C ASN A 24 -4.55 -4.66 -15.07
N ALA A 25 -5.77 -4.40 -15.54
CA ALA A 25 -6.11 -3.13 -16.15
C ALA A 25 -5.84 -1.99 -15.15
N VAL A 26 -6.33 -2.09 -13.91
CA VAL A 26 -6.13 -1.03 -12.91
C VAL A 26 -4.68 -0.84 -12.48
N GLY A 27 -3.86 -1.90 -12.45
CA GLY A 27 -2.42 -1.77 -12.19
C GLY A 27 -1.67 -0.96 -13.26
N THR A 28 -2.22 -0.82 -14.46
CA THR A 28 -1.62 -0.02 -15.54
C THR A 28 -2.09 1.44 -15.58
N PHE A 29 -3.12 1.81 -14.79
CA PHE A 29 -3.65 3.17 -14.79
C PHE A 29 -3.00 4.03 -13.71
N PRO A 30 -2.70 5.31 -14.00
CA PRO A 30 -2.08 6.22 -13.03
C PRO A 30 -3.04 6.69 -11.93
N SER A 31 -4.34 6.38 -12.06
CA SER A 31 -5.39 6.83 -11.14
C SER A 31 -6.28 5.66 -10.73
N THR A 32 -6.50 5.54 -9.43
CA THR A 32 -7.43 4.58 -8.83
C THR A 32 -8.50 5.32 -8.04
N LYS A 33 -9.67 4.69 -7.87
CA LYS A 33 -10.69 5.27 -6.98
C LYS A 33 -10.23 5.15 -5.51
N PRO A 34 -10.51 6.15 -4.65
CA PRO A 34 -10.06 6.15 -3.26
C PRO A 34 -10.48 4.93 -2.43
N GLU A 35 -11.64 4.34 -2.74
CA GLU A 35 -12.20 3.20 -2.01
C GLU A 35 -11.62 1.84 -2.42
N TRP A 36 -10.85 1.78 -3.52
CA TRP A 36 -10.34 0.50 -4.05
C TRP A 36 -9.30 -0.18 -3.16
N PRO A 37 -8.29 0.51 -2.59
CA PRO A 37 -7.30 -0.12 -1.72
C PRO A 37 -7.96 -0.85 -0.55
N ALA A 38 -8.82 -0.17 0.22
CA ALA A 38 -9.57 -0.77 1.32
C ALA A 38 -10.39 -1.99 0.86
N ARG A 39 -11.09 -1.90 -0.28
CA ARG A 39 -11.92 -3.00 -0.78
C ARG A 39 -11.07 -4.22 -1.16
N LEU A 40 -9.96 -4.03 -1.87
CA LEU A 40 -9.09 -5.12 -2.28
C LEU A 40 -8.32 -5.74 -1.09
N LEU A 41 -7.96 -4.95 -0.09
CA LEU A 41 -7.35 -5.46 1.14
C LEU A 41 -8.30 -6.35 1.94
N LYS A 42 -9.59 -5.99 2.02
CA LYS A 42 -10.62 -6.85 2.62
C LYS A 42 -10.71 -8.19 1.90
N GLU A 43 -10.68 -8.17 0.57
CA GLU A 43 -10.69 -9.39 -0.23
C GLU A 43 -9.45 -10.27 0.02
N VAL A 44 -8.26 -9.67 0.24
CA VAL A 44 -7.05 -10.41 0.64
C VAL A 44 -7.24 -11.10 2.00
N ILE A 45 -7.87 -10.43 2.96
CA ILE A 45 -8.11 -10.95 4.31
C ILE A 45 -9.16 -12.06 4.27
N GLU A 46 -10.27 -11.85 3.56
CA GLU A 46 -11.43 -12.74 3.53
C GLU A 46 -11.26 -13.94 2.60
N LYS A 47 -10.45 -13.81 1.53
CA LYS A 47 -10.28 -14.83 0.48
C LYS A 47 -8.80 -15.13 0.22
N PRO A 48 -8.10 -15.81 1.15
CA PRO A 48 -6.67 -16.09 1.04
C PRO A 48 -6.27 -16.83 -0.25
N GLU A 49 -7.18 -17.63 -0.83
CA GLU A 49 -6.97 -18.35 -2.08
C GLU A 49 -6.92 -17.45 -3.32
N LYS A 50 -7.45 -16.22 -3.21
CA LYS A 50 -7.43 -15.18 -4.27
C LYS A 50 -6.44 -14.06 -3.96
N ALA A 51 -5.80 -14.08 -2.79
CA ALA A 51 -5.01 -12.98 -2.29
C ALA A 51 -3.84 -12.55 -3.20
N SER A 52 -3.27 -13.47 -4.00
CA SER A 52 -2.19 -13.12 -4.94
C SER A 52 -2.66 -12.19 -6.07
N ASP A 53 -3.89 -12.41 -6.56
CA ASP A 53 -4.48 -11.60 -7.63
C ASP A 53 -4.61 -10.15 -7.16
N TYR A 54 -5.11 -9.96 -5.93
CA TYR A 54 -5.35 -8.65 -5.34
C TYR A 54 -4.07 -7.95 -4.91
N ALA A 55 -3.14 -8.64 -4.23
CA ALA A 55 -1.90 -8.02 -3.75
C ALA A 55 -1.06 -7.42 -4.87
N THR A 56 -1.09 -8.01 -6.06
CA THR A 56 -0.40 -7.47 -7.24
C THR A 56 -1.01 -6.14 -7.69
N ALA A 57 -2.34 -6.07 -7.79
CA ALA A 57 -3.04 -4.86 -8.23
C ALA A 57 -2.91 -3.69 -7.25
N ILE A 58 -2.82 -4.01 -5.96
CA ILE A 58 -2.70 -3.02 -4.87
C ILE A 58 -1.36 -2.27 -4.93
N GLY A 59 -0.32 -2.88 -5.51
CA GLY A 59 1.04 -2.33 -5.59
C GLY A 59 1.15 -0.91 -6.14
N ASP A 60 0.30 -0.59 -7.11
CA ASP A 60 0.34 0.66 -7.86
C ASP A 60 -0.75 1.66 -7.42
N MET A 61 -1.53 1.33 -6.38
CA MET A 61 -2.64 2.16 -5.92
C MET A 61 -2.18 3.27 -4.96
N THR A 62 -2.95 4.37 -4.92
CA THR A 62 -2.74 5.42 -3.92
C THR A 62 -3.44 5.06 -2.62
N PHE A 63 -2.72 5.14 -1.51
CA PHE A 63 -3.19 4.82 -0.16
C PHE A 63 -3.43 6.07 0.67
N SER A 64 -4.48 6.01 1.49
CA SER A 64 -4.81 6.96 2.55
C SER A 64 -4.39 6.43 3.93
N ASN A 65 -4.56 7.25 4.97
CA ASN A 65 -4.27 6.82 6.35
C ASN A 65 -5.22 5.72 6.81
N GLU A 66 -6.47 5.80 6.35
CA GLU A 66 -7.57 4.90 6.69
C GLU A 66 -7.32 3.48 6.17
N ASP A 67 -6.50 3.33 5.13
CA ASP A 67 -6.15 2.04 4.53
C ASP A 67 -5.03 1.31 5.30
N VAL A 68 -4.21 2.01 6.09
CA VAL A 68 -3.01 1.43 6.73
C VAL A 68 -3.36 0.31 7.72
N PRO A 69 -4.38 0.44 8.61
CA PRO A 69 -4.76 -0.67 9.48
C PRO A 69 -5.16 -1.93 8.71
N LEU A 70 -5.87 -1.79 7.58
CA LEU A 70 -6.26 -2.92 6.73
C LEU A 70 -5.06 -3.54 6.03
N LEU A 71 -4.09 -2.74 5.57
CA LEU A 71 -2.85 -3.25 4.99
C LEU A 71 -2.07 -4.10 5.99
N MET A 72 -2.00 -3.62 7.23
CA MET A 72 -1.33 -4.28 8.33
C MET A 72 -2.00 -5.60 8.74
N GLU A 73 -3.33 -5.63 8.73
CA GLU A 73 -4.10 -6.84 8.96
C GLU A 73 -3.90 -7.85 7.81
N ALA A 74 -4.00 -7.40 6.56
CA ALA A 74 -3.76 -8.23 5.39
C ALA A 74 -2.35 -8.86 5.39
N MET A 75 -1.32 -8.11 5.79
CA MET A 75 0.04 -8.63 5.94
C MET A 75 0.16 -9.75 6.98
N LYS A 76 -0.61 -9.69 8.07
CA LYS A 76 -0.58 -10.71 9.14
C LYS A 76 -1.34 -11.98 8.74
N SER A 77 -2.42 -11.82 7.98
CA SER A 77 -3.29 -12.92 7.57
C SER A 77 -2.81 -13.62 6.30
N ALA A 78 -2.02 -12.95 5.47
CA ALA A 78 -1.62 -13.47 4.16
C ALA A 78 -0.47 -14.51 4.24
N PRO A 79 -0.44 -15.52 3.34
CA PRO A 79 0.69 -16.42 3.15
C PRO A 79 2.00 -15.66 2.89
N GLY A 80 3.14 -16.24 3.27
CA GLY A 80 4.44 -15.53 3.33
C GLY A 80 4.82 -14.73 2.07
N PHE A 81 4.64 -15.27 0.86
CA PHE A 81 4.96 -14.54 -0.38
C PHE A 81 4.03 -13.36 -0.67
N ILE A 82 2.77 -13.46 -0.24
CA ILE A 82 1.76 -12.40 -0.37
C ILE A 82 2.03 -11.32 0.68
N ALA A 83 2.34 -11.72 1.91
CA ALA A 83 2.76 -10.80 2.97
C ALA A 83 4.00 -9.98 2.56
N LEU A 84 4.97 -10.60 1.87
CA LEU A 84 6.12 -9.88 1.30
C LEU A 84 5.71 -8.88 0.21
N SER A 85 4.73 -9.22 -0.63
CA SER A 85 4.22 -8.32 -1.67
C SER A 85 3.53 -7.11 -1.03
N LEU A 86 2.71 -7.34 0.00
CA LEU A 86 2.07 -6.27 0.78
C LEU A 86 3.07 -5.44 1.58
N LYS A 87 4.18 -6.04 2.07
CA LYS A 87 5.27 -5.29 2.71
C LYS A 87 5.86 -4.26 1.74
N ARG A 88 6.06 -4.63 0.46
CA ARG A 88 6.53 -3.68 -0.57
C ARG A 88 5.55 -2.54 -0.81
N VAL A 89 4.24 -2.79 -0.71
CA VAL A 89 3.22 -1.72 -0.74
C VAL A 89 3.44 -0.76 0.42
N ALA A 90 3.62 -1.29 1.65
CA ALA A 90 3.89 -0.49 2.83
C ALA A 90 5.19 0.33 2.70
N GLU A 91 6.23 -0.23 2.07
CA GLU A 91 7.49 0.47 1.72
C GLU A 91 7.29 1.54 0.65
N GLY A 92 6.27 1.42 -0.20
CA GLY A 92 5.90 2.39 -1.22
C GLY A 92 5.01 3.54 -0.73
N LEU A 93 4.43 3.45 0.47
CA LEU A 93 3.47 4.46 0.96
C LEU A 93 4.05 5.89 0.95
N PRO A 94 3.19 6.90 0.71
CA PRO A 94 3.54 8.31 0.88
C PRO A 94 4.14 8.60 2.26
N LEU A 95 5.09 9.54 2.35
CA LEU A 95 5.80 9.80 3.60
C LEU A 95 4.88 10.29 4.71
N ASP A 96 3.99 11.22 4.38
CA ASP A 96 2.95 11.75 5.26
C ASP A 96 2.13 10.61 5.87
N VAL A 97 1.62 9.70 5.04
CA VAL A 97 0.91 8.49 5.49
C VAL A 97 1.77 7.64 6.43
N LYS A 98 3.05 7.42 6.10
CA LYS A 98 3.99 6.66 6.95
C LYS A 98 4.26 7.31 8.30
N ILE A 99 4.38 8.64 8.34
CA ILE A 99 4.66 9.38 9.57
C ILE A 99 3.44 9.32 10.48
N GLU A 100 2.26 9.56 9.92
CA GLU A 100 0.99 9.56 10.68
C GLU A 100 0.65 8.18 11.22
N ASN A 101 1.03 7.11 10.51
CA ASN A 101 0.77 5.72 10.93
C ASN A 101 2.01 5.00 11.47
N ARG A 102 3.01 5.74 11.97
CA ARG A 102 4.31 5.18 12.39
C ARG A 102 4.17 4.05 13.39
N GLU A 103 3.35 4.21 14.42
CA GLU A 103 3.21 3.23 15.50
C GLU A 103 2.72 1.87 14.98
N VAL A 104 1.80 1.88 14.02
CA VAL A 104 1.25 0.65 13.44
C VAL A 104 2.28 0.00 12.51
N LEU A 105 2.92 0.79 11.64
CA LEU A 105 3.91 0.32 10.66
C LEU A 105 5.20 -0.18 11.32
N GLN A 106 5.55 0.29 12.53
CA GLN A 106 6.73 -0.16 13.26
C GLN A 106 6.70 -1.64 13.63
N SER A 107 5.52 -2.25 13.67
CA SER A 107 5.38 -3.67 13.98
C SER A 107 5.86 -4.60 12.85
N VAL A 108 6.04 -4.10 11.63
CA VAL A 108 6.44 -4.89 10.43
C VAL A 108 7.76 -4.46 9.82
N PHE A 109 8.29 -3.30 10.22
CA PHE A 109 9.56 -2.77 9.73
C PHE A 109 10.62 -2.75 10.83
N SER A 110 11.82 -3.24 10.50
CA SER A 110 12.97 -3.10 11.39
C SER A 110 13.36 -1.62 11.54
N MET A 111 14.10 -1.29 12.60
CA MET A 111 14.59 0.08 12.79
C MET A 111 15.48 0.54 11.62
N GLU A 112 16.21 -0.38 11.01
CA GLU A 112 17.03 -0.12 9.82
C GLU A 112 16.14 0.26 8.62
N GLU A 113 15.07 -0.49 8.37
CA GLU A 113 14.11 -0.24 7.29
C GLU A 113 13.43 1.14 7.44
N TRP A 114 13.21 1.60 8.68
CA TRP A 114 12.71 2.95 8.96
C TRP A 114 13.69 4.07 8.63
N VAL A 115 14.98 3.87 8.93
CA VAL A 115 16.02 4.90 8.79
C VAL A 115 16.32 5.22 7.32
N PHE A 116 16.07 4.28 6.41
CA PHE A 116 16.36 4.42 4.97
C PHE A 116 15.20 4.98 4.13
N SER A 117 14.08 5.39 4.72
CA SER A 117 13.05 6.14 3.97
C SER A 117 13.67 7.45 3.43
N PRO A 118 13.80 7.64 2.10
CA PRO A 118 14.69 8.66 1.48
C PRO A 118 14.43 10.12 1.88
N ARG A 119 13.29 10.41 2.52
CA ARG A 119 12.95 11.75 3.03
C ARG A 119 13.37 11.99 4.50
N TRP A 120 13.63 10.95 5.29
CA TRP A 120 14.09 11.07 6.69
C TRP A 120 15.48 11.73 6.77
N LEU A 121 16.39 11.34 5.87
CA LEU A 121 17.73 11.92 5.73
C LEU A 121 17.71 13.41 5.35
N LYS A 122 16.72 13.88 4.58
CA LYS A 122 16.61 15.31 4.21
C LYS A 122 16.23 16.19 5.40
N ARG A 123 15.38 15.72 6.32
CA ARG A 123 14.93 16.53 7.48
C ARG A 123 15.98 16.58 8.60
N HIS A 124 16.72 15.49 8.83
CA HIS A 124 17.80 15.48 9.82
C HIS A 124 19.06 16.23 9.36
N ARG A 125 19.40 16.25 8.06
CA ARG A 125 20.45 17.15 7.53
C ARG A 125 20.09 18.64 7.61
N MET A 126 18.81 18.99 7.51
CA MET A 126 18.38 20.39 7.60
C MET A 126 18.33 20.91 9.05
N ASN A 127 18.08 20.03 10.03
CA ASN A 127 18.10 20.42 11.45
C ASN A 127 19.51 20.45 12.06
N SER A 128 20.45 19.62 11.59
CA SER A 128 21.85 19.70 12.04
C SER A 128 22.59 20.93 11.50
N ASN A 129 22.23 21.43 10.32
CA ASN A 129 22.80 22.65 9.73
C ASN A 129 22.19 23.96 10.28
N LYS A 130 21.12 23.89 11.08
CA LYS A 130 20.57 25.06 11.78
C LYS A 130 21.21 25.32 13.15
N CYS A 131 21.82 24.30 13.77
CA CYS A 131 22.53 24.48 15.04
C CYS A 131 23.97 25.03 14.87
N LEU A 132 24.55 24.96 13.67
CA LEU A 132 25.92 25.43 13.40
C LEU A 132 26.00 26.86 12.83
N LYS A 133 24.89 27.62 12.85
CA LYS A 133 24.86 29.03 12.40
C LYS A 133 24.52 30.03 13.50
N THR A 134 24.67 29.63 14.75
CA THR A 134 24.45 30.53 15.91
C THR A 134 25.55 30.35 16.95
N ILE A 135 26.82 30.48 16.55
CA ILE A 135 27.95 30.89 17.41
C ILE A 135 28.89 31.71 16.54
#